data_AF-A0A9X2SBP7-F1
#
_entry.id   AF-A0A9X2SBP7-F1
#
_cell.length_a   1.000
_cell.length_b   1.000
_cell.length_c   1.000
_cell.angle_alpha   90.00
_cell.angle_beta   90.00
_cell.angle_gamma   90.00
#
_symmetry.space_group_name_H-M   'P 1'
#
loop_
_entity.id
_entity.type
_entity.pdbx_description
1 polymer ?
#
loop_
_entity_poly.entity_id
_entity_poly.type
_entity_poly.pdbx_seq_one_letter_code
_entity_poly.pdbx_strand_id
1 'polypeptide(L)'
;MLLRKALSAYLTSFAIVIYYSLLLTGADHPDMFPRFGELMQWISFISLYVFPIVLLYGSLVSMAMDFVTRRWVRNGSTARMLASCAGHMLFGALFALPFGSTGFILSCAAGALLFFGADRLLETVFARGWRKPAITIAIAVPIAAIAGLGFFSSLGDGPGEQAPFTEADAVAFATDGQGTVTDVFPKQAGSAQTVLSGYTVTRETSVVTTGREKYEVTFREQWNKDGQDEGSRWFTYVVTRRGMASKGSGGDAPPY
;
A
#
# COMPACT_ATOMS: atom_id res chain seq x y z
N MET A 1 -21.23 -1.78 -27.80
CA MET A 1 -20.89 -0.50 -27.17
C MET A 1 -20.48 -0.68 -25.72
N LEU A 2 -21.33 -1.22 -24.84
CA LEU A 2 -21.02 -1.41 -23.41
C LEU A 2 -19.77 -2.27 -23.13
N LEU A 3 -19.63 -3.43 -23.77
CA LEU A 3 -18.44 -4.29 -23.61
C LEU A 3 -17.13 -3.56 -23.94
N ARG A 4 -17.12 -2.74 -24.99
CA ARG A 4 -15.94 -1.96 -25.41
C ARG A 4 -15.55 -0.94 -24.34
N LYS A 5 -16.53 -0.23 -23.78
CA LYS A 5 -16.32 0.75 -22.71
C LYS A 5 -15.82 0.06 -21.43
N ALA A 6 -16.39 -1.09 -21.07
CA ALA A 6 -15.93 -1.89 -19.93
C ALA A 6 -14.48 -2.37 -20.09
N LEU A 7 -14.09 -2.84 -21.28
CA LEU A 7 -12.70 -3.23 -21.56
C LEU A 7 -11.74 -2.04 -21.57
N SER A 8 -12.18 -0.89 -22.08
CA SER A 8 -11.39 0.36 -22.04
C SER A 8 -11.17 0.83 -20.62
N ALA A 9 -12.22 0.74 -19.78
CA ALA A 9 -12.15 1.02 -18.36
C ALA A 9 -11.18 0.08 -17.66
N TYR A 10 -11.30 -1.22 -17.92
CA TYR A 10 -10.40 -2.24 -17.38
C TYR A 10 -8.94 -1.95 -17.72
N LEU A 11 -8.61 -1.79 -18.99
CA LEU A 11 -7.24 -1.49 -19.45
C LEU A 11 -6.68 -0.22 -18.82
N THR A 12 -7.47 0.86 -18.83
CA THR A 12 -7.06 2.15 -18.28
C THR A 12 -6.85 2.07 -16.77
N SER A 13 -7.76 1.39 -16.07
CA SER A 13 -7.67 1.23 -14.62
C SER A 13 -6.42 0.45 -14.23
N PHE A 14 -6.09 -0.64 -14.93
CA PHE A 14 -4.85 -1.37 -14.66
C PHE A 14 -3.60 -0.54 -14.95
N ALA A 15 -3.59 0.25 -16.02
CA ALA A 15 -2.47 1.15 -16.30
C ALA A 15 -2.28 2.18 -15.17
N ILE A 16 -3.37 2.80 -14.70
CA ILE A 16 -3.35 3.76 -13.58
C ILE A 16 -2.93 3.09 -12.28
N VAL A 17 -3.50 1.93 -11.96
CA VAL A 17 -3.20 1.15 -10.75
C VAL A 17 -1.72 0.79 -10.74
N ILE A 18 -1.18 0.20 -11.82
CA ILE A 18 0.24 -0.15 -11.91
C ILE A 18 1.12 1.09 -11.74
N TYR A 19 0.80 2.19 -12.44
CA TYR A 19 1.57 3.43 -12.34
C TYR A 19 1.63 3.98 -10.91
N TYR A 20 0.48 4.10 -10.25
CA TYR A 20 0.41 4.63 -8.89
C TYR A 20 0.99 3.67 -7.84
N SER A 21 0.81 2.36 -8.02
CA SER A 21 1.45 1.38 -7.12
C SER A 21 2.97 1.47 -7.20
N LEU A 22 3.54 1.59 -8.40
CA LEU A 22 4.99 1.79 -8.55
C LEU A 22 5.45 3.13 -7.96
N LEU A 23 4.68 4.20 -8.17
CA LEU A 23 5.00 5.52 -7.62
C LEU A 23 5.00 5.53 -6.08
N LEU A 24 4.00 4.90 -5.46
CA LEU A 24 3.85 4.87 -4.01
C LEU A 24 4.87 3.95 -3.35
N THR A 25 5.14 2.76 -3.90
CA THR A 25 6.19 1.91 -3.34
C THR A 25 7.58 2.52 -3.53
N GLY A 26 7.83 3.20 -4.66
CA GLY A 26 9.11 3.88 -4.91
C GLY A 26 9.35 5.10 -4.03
N ALA A 27 8.31 5.70 -3.43
CA ALA A 27 8.46 6.83 -2.53
C ALA A 27 9.16 6.45 -1.21
N ASP A 28 8.94 5.24 -0.72
CA ASP A 28 9.53 4.76 0.54
C ASP A 28 10.97 4.24 0.33
N HIS A 29 11.28 3.74 -0.86
CA HIS A 29 12.55 3.09 -1.20
C HIS A 29 13.04 3.49 -2.61
N PRO A 30 13.57 4.72 -2.80
CA PRO A 30 13.89 5.26 -4.13
C PRO A 30 14.97 4.50 -4.90
N ASP A 31 15.83 3.75 -4.21
CA ASP A 31 16.96 3.02 -4.81
C ASP A 31 16.69 1.51 -4.99
N MET A 32 15.50 1.02 -4.60
CA MET A 32 15.16 -0.40 -4.68
C MET A 32 13.90 -0.63 -5.49
N PHE A 33 13.89 -1.72 -6.27
CA PHE A 33 12.68 -2.14 -6.95
C PHE A 33 11.61 -2.56 -5.91
N PRO A 34 10.33 -2.21 -6.11
CA PRO A 34 9.24 -2.57 -5.21
C PRO A 34 9.22 -4.04 -4.83
N ARG A 35 9.17 -4.32 -3.52
CA ARG A 35 8.92 -5.69 -3.02
C ARG A 35 7.56 -6.16 -3.48
N PHE A 36 7.46 -7.45 -3.79
CA PHE A 36 6.22 -7.99 -4.34
C PHE A 36 5.01 -7.79 -3.41
N GLY A 37 5.19 -8.00 -2.10
CA GLY A 37 4.12 -7.85 -1.11
C GLY A 37 3.55 -6.42 -1.05
N GLU A 38 4.44 -5.43 -1.00
CA GLU A 38 4.06 -4.00 -0.96
C GLU A 38 3.39 -3.58 -2.28
N LEU A 39 3.94 -4.00 -3.42
CA LEU A 39 3.35 -3.74 -4.73
C LEU A 39 1.92 -4.30 -4.82
N MET A 40 1.71 -5.55 -4.37
CA MET A 40 0.39 -6.19 -4.38
C MET A 40 -0.61 -5.53 -3.41
N GLN A 41 -0.15 -5.04 -2.27
CA GLN A 41 -0.97 -4.27 -1.34
C GLN A 41 -1.48 -2.98 -2.00
N TRP A 42 -0.60 -2.20 -2.63
CA TRP A 42 -0.99 -0.99 -3.33
C TRP A 42 -1.88 -1.25 -4.54
N ILE A 43 -1.57 -2.28 -5.35
CA ILE A 43 -2.45 -2.71 -6.46
C ILE A 43 -3.86 -3.01 -5.96
N SER A 44 -3.98 -3.77 -4.87
CA SER A 44 -5.26 -4.14 -4.29
C SER A 44 -6.02 -2.92 -3.78
N PHE A 45 -5.36 -2.06 -3.00
CA PHE A 45 -5.96 -0.87 -2.42
C PHE A 45 -6.43 0.13 -3.49
N ILE A 46 -5.57 0.46 -4.46
CA ILE A 46 -5.89 1.45 -5.50
C ILE A 46 -6.98 0.92 -6.43
N SER A 47 -6.95 -0.36 -6.79
CA SER A 47 -7.93 -0.95 -7.72
C SER A 47 -9.37 -0.88 -7.22
N LEU A 48 -9.57 -0.93 -5.89
CA LEU A 48 -10.89 -0.80 -5.25
C LEU A 48 -11.60 0.50 -5.64
N TYR A 49 -10.84 1.58 -5.80
CA TYR A 49 -11.38 2.90 -6.13
C TYR A 49 -11.29 3.23 -7.62
N VAL A 50 -10.13 2.97 -8.23
CA VAL A 50 -9.86 3.39 -9.61
C VAL A 50 -10.78 2.69 -10.60
N PHE A 51 -10.99 1.38 -10.46
CA PHE A 51 -11.79 0.64 -11.44
C PHE A 51 -13.26 1.10 -11.50
N PRO A 52 -14.00 1.20 -10.37
CA PRO A 52 -15.36 1.72 -10.40
C PRO A 52 -15.45 3.16 -10.91
N ILE A 53 -14.51 4.03 -10.51
CA ILE A 53 -14.49 5.43 -10.95
C ILE A 53 -14.30 5.51 -12.47
N VAL A 54 -13.28 4.86 -13.02
CA VAL A 54 -13.00 4.87 -14.46
C VAL A 54 -14.14 4.22 -15.25
N LEU A 55 -14.70 3.12 -14.74
CA LEU A 55 -15.83 2.45 -15.40
C LEU A 55 -17.05 3.34 -15.49
N LEU A 56 -17.47 3.97 -14.38
CA LEU A 56 -18.68 4.79 -14.34
C LEU A 56 -18.44 6.15 -15.01
N TYR A 57 -17.44 6.90 -14.53
CA TYR A 57 -17.15 8.25 -14.99
C TYR A 57 -16.60 8.27 -16.41
N GLY A 58 -15.59 7.43 -16.70
CA GLY A 58 -14.99 7.35 -18.03
C GLY A 58 -15.99 6.94 -19.11
N SER A 59 -16.84 5.95 -18.83
CA SER A 59 -17.90 5.56 -19.76
C SER A 59 -18.91 6.68 -19.98
N LEU A 60 -19.34 7.37 -18.92
CA LEU A 60 -20.29 8.47 -18.99
C LEU A 60 -19.74 9.64 -19.85
N VAL A 61 -18.54 10.11 -19.54
CA VAL A 61 -17.86 11.17 -20.31
C VAL A 61 -17.72 10.75 -21.76
N SER A 62 -17.30 9.51 -22.02
CA SER A 62 -17.10 9.03 -23.38
C SER A 62 -18.41 8.97 -24.18
N MET A 63 -19.51 8.54 -23.56
CA MET A 63 -20.85 8.58 -24.18
C MET A 63 -21.32 10.01 -24.45
N ALA A 64 -21.12 10.93 -23.49
CA ALA A 64 -21.45 12.34 -23.64
C ALA A 64 -20.65 12.97 -24.81
N MET A 65 -19.35 12.70 -24.90
CA MET A 65 -18.51 13.19 -25.99
C MET A 65 -18.89 12.58 -27.34
N ASP A 66 -19.25 11.29 -27.39
CA ASP A 66 -19.78 10.68 -28.60
C ASP A 66 -21.08 11.35 -29.06
N PHE A 67 -21.97 11.71 -28.13
CA PHE A 67 -23.21 12.43 -28.42
C PHE A 67 -22.94 13.86 -28.91
N VAL A 68 -22.16 14.64 -28.15
CA VAL A 68 -21.85 16.04 -28.45
C VAL A 68 -21.14 16.18 -29.80
N THR A 69 -20.10 15.37 -30.04
CA THR A 69 -19.32 15.47 -31.29
C THR A 69 -20.13 15.04 -32.51
N ARG A 70 -21.01 14.04 -32.39
CA ARG A 70 -21.93 13.67 -33.48
C ARG A 70 -22.98 14.75 -33.75
N ARG A 71 -23.44 15.44 -32.70
CA ARG A 71 -24.54 16.41 -32.81
C ARG A 71 -24.10 17.80 -33.23
N TRP A 72 -22.91 18.25 -32.81
CA TRP A 72 -22.46 19.63 -32.97
C TRP A 72 -21.22 19.79 -33.86
N VAL A 73 -20.37 18.77 -33.99
CA VAL A 73 -19.19 18.84 -34.86
C VAL A 73 -19.52 18.22 -36.22
N ARG A 74 -20.02 19.06 -37.14
CA ARG A 74 -20.37 18.68 -38.52
C ARG A 74 -19.14 18.44 -39.42
N ASN A 75 -18.00 19.02 -39.06
CA ASN A 75 -16.75 18.89 -39.82
C ASN A 75 -16.16 17.47 -39.67
N GLY A 76 -15.33 17.05 -40.62
CA GLY A 76 -14.89 15.67 -40.88
C GLY A 76 -14.38 14.84 -39.69
N SER A 77 -14.09 13.56 -39.93
CA SER A 77 -13.70 12.59 -38.88
C SER A 77 -12.58 13.10 -37.95
N THR A 78 -11.61 13.83 -38.48
CA THR A 78 -10.51 14.44 -37.71
C THR A 78 -10.98 15.48 -36.69
N ALA A 79 -11.88 16.39 -37.08
CA ALA A 79 -12.40 17.43 -36.18
C ALA A 79 -13.17 16.82 -35.01
N ARG A 80 -13.97 15.77 -35.29
CA ARG A 80 -14.68 15.00 -34.25
C ARG A 80 -13.72 14.29 -33.30
N MET A 81 -12.63 13.74 -33.82
CA MET A 81 -11.61 13.08 -33.01
C MET A 81 -10.90 14.06 -32.07
N LEU A 82 -10.46 15.21 -32.59
CA LEU A 82 -9.79 16.24 -31.78
C LEU A 82 -10.72 16.82 -30.71
N ALA A 83 -11.97 17.11 -31.05
CA ALA A 83 -12.96 17.59 -30.10
C ALA A 83 -13.24 16.56 -28.99
N SER A 84 -13.33 15.27 -29.35
CA SER A 84 -13.51 14.19 -28.36
C SER A 84 -12.29 14.06 -27.44
N CYS A 85 -11.09 14.10 -28.00
CA CYS A 85 -9.82 14.06 -27.26
C CYS A 85 -9.71 15.22 -26.26
N ALA A 86 -9.95 16.45 -26.73
CA ALA A 86 -9.95 17.65 -25.89
C ALA A 86 -11.01 17.58 -24.78
N GLY A 87 -12.21 17.08 -25.09
CA GLY A 87 -13.24 16.87 -24.09
C GLY A 87 -12.84 15.87 -23.01
N HIS A 88 -12.23 14.74 -23.37
CA HIS A 88 -11.75 13.76 -22.38
C HIS A 88 -10.66 14.36 -21.49
N MET A 89 -9.69 15.10 -22.06
CA MET A 89 -8.68 15.81 -21.26
C MET A 89 -9.32 16.80 -20.29
N LEU A 90 -10.25 17.62 -20.78
CA LEU A 90 -10.94 18.62 -19.97
C LEU A 90 -11.71 17.96 -18.82
N PHE A 91 -12.58 16.99 -19.10
CA PHE A 91 -13.35 16.31 -18.06
C PHE A 91 -12.45 15.51 -17.10
N GLY A 92 -11.39 14.89 -17.60
CA GLY A 92 -10.37 14.26 -16.75
C GLY A 92 -9.72 15.26 -15.79
N ALA A 93 -9.33 16.43 -16.26
CA ALA A 93 -8.77 17.49 -15.42
C ALA A 93 -9.79 18.05 -14.42
N LEU A 94 -11.05 18.25 -14.84
CA LEU A 94 -12.13 18.75 -13.99
C LEU A 94 -12.41 17.80 -12.81
N PHE A 95 -12.33 16.49 -13.02
CA PHE A 95 -12.50 15.49 -11.96
C PHE A 95 -11.51 15.68 -10.80
N ALA A 96 -10.29 16.14 -11.10
CA ALA A 96 -9.22 16.29 -10.13
C ALA A 96 -9.21 17.65 -9.41
N LEU A 97 -10.02 18.62 -9.83
CA LEU A 97 -10.05 19.97 -9.24
C LEU A 97 -10.28 19.98 -7.72
N PRO A 98 -11.20 19.17 -7.14
CA PRO A 98 -11.42 19.17 -5.69
C PRO A 98 -10.18 18.79 -4.85
N PHE A 99 -9.17 18.17 -5.46
CA PHE A 99 -7.98 17.69 -4.77
C PHE A 99 -6.83 18.70 -4.76
N GLY A 100 -6.93 19.82 -5.50
CA GLY A 100 -5.98 20.94 -5.45
C GLY A 100 -4.54 20.64 -5.90
N SER A 101 -4.23 19.43 -6.36
CA SER A 101 -2.88 19.03 -6.77
C SER A 101 -2.72 19.07 -8.28
N THR A 102 -1.73 19.83 -8.76
CA THR A 102 -1.41 19.91 -10.20
C THR A 102 -1.01 18.54 -10.75
N GLY A 103 -0.21 17.78 -10.00
CA GLY A 103 0.20 16.42 -10.40
C GLY A 103 -1.02 15.51 -10.55
N PHE A 104 -1.97 15.59 -9.62
CA PHE A 104 -3.20 14.80 -9.69
C PHE A 104 -4.07 15.21 -10.90
N ILE A 105 -4.20 16.52 -11.18
CA ILE A 105 -4.92 17.03 -12.36
C ILE A 105 -4.32 16.49 -13.66
N LEU A 106 -3.00 16.56 -13.80
CA LEU A 106 -2.31 16.03 -14.99
C LEU A 106 -2.51 14.51 -15.11
N SER A 107 -2.46 13.78 -13.99
CA SER A 107 -2.67 12.33 -13.99
C SER A 107 -4.09 11.93 -14.40
N CYS A 108 -5.13 12.66 -13.98
CA CYS A 108 -6.51 12.37 -14.36
C CYS A 108 -6.78 12.74 -15.82
N ALA A 109 -6.19 13.84 -16.30
CA ALA A 109 -6.23 14.17 -17.74
C ALA A 109 -5.55 13.10 -18.58
N ALA A 110 -4.38 12.61 -18.16
CA ALA A 110 -3.67 11.50 -18.82
C ALA A 110 -4.48 10.20 -18.76
N GLY A 111 -5.07 9.87 -17.61
CA GLY A 111 -5.96 8.71 -17.46
C GLY A 111 -7.18 8.77 -18.38
N ALA A 112 -7.79 9.95 -18.53
CA ALA A 112 -8.90 10.15 -19.46
C ALA A 112 -8.49 10.00 -20.93
N LEU A 113 -7.27 10.45 -21.29
CA LEU A 113 -6.69 10.20 -22.61
C LEU A 113 -6.42 8.72 -22.87
N LEU A 114 -5.88 8.00 -21.88
CA LEU A 114 -5.67 6.56 -21.97
C LEU A 114 -7.00 5.84 -22.21
N PHE A 115 -8.06 6.22 -21.49
CA PHE A 115 -9.40 5.69 -21.72
C PHE A 115 -9.89 5.97 -23.15
N PHE A 116 -9.79 7.22 -23.60
CA PHE A 116 -10.19 7.60 -24.96
C PHE A 116 -9.42 6.80 -26.01
N GLY A 117 -8.10 6.68 -25.86
CA GLY A 117 -7.24 5.91 -26.75
C GLY A 117 -7.61 4.43 -26.77
N ALA A 118 -7.82 3.80 -25.61
CA ALA A 118 -8.24 2.41 -25.50
C ALA A 118 -9.61 2.17 -26.17
N ASP A 119 -10.58 3.06 -25.95
CA ASP A 119 -11.92 2.93 -26.55
C ASP A 119 -11.87 3.05 -28.08
N ARG A 120 -11.07 3.99 -28.61
CA ARG A 120 -10.88 4.17 -30.07
C ARG A 120 -10.11 3.02 -30.70
N LEU A 121 -9.09 2.51 -30.02
CA LEU A 121 -8.34 1.34 -30.48
C LEU A 121 -9.26 0.12 -30.57
N LEU A 122 -10.01 -0.17 -29.50
CA LEU A 122 -10.95 -1.29 -29.48
C LEU A 122 -12.08 -1.12 -30.50
N GLU A 123 -12.57 0.10 -30.73
CA GLU A 123 -13.54 0.39 -31.78
C GLU A 123 -12.99 0.01 -33.17
N THR A 124 -11.78 0.46 -33.47
CA THR A 124 -11.11 0.21 -34.74
C THR A 124 -10.84 -1.28 -34.95
N VAL A 125 -10.34 -1.97 -33.93
CA VAL A 125 -10.01 -3.40 -33.98
C VAL A 125 -11.28 -4.24 -34.09
N PHE A 126 -12.35 -3.89 -33.38
CA PHE A 126 -13.64 -4.57 -33.49
C PHE A 126 -14.26 -4.39 -34.88
N ALA A 127 -14.18 -3.19 -35.45
CA ALA A 127 -14.67 -2.92 -36.80
C ALA A 127 -13.91 -3.71 -37.88
N ARG A 128 -12.64 -4.05 -37.64
CA ARG A 128 -11.83 -4.91 -38.51
C ARG A 128 -12.06 -6.41 -38.34
N GLY A 129 -13.00 -6.83 -37.48
CA GLY A 129 -13.33 -8.24 -37.24
C GLY A 129 -12.48 -8.94 -36.18
N TRP A 130 -11.54 -8.24 -35.54
CA TRP A 130 -10.60 -8.80 -34.55
C TRP A 130 -11.19 -8.81 -33.13
N ARG A 131 -12.52 -8.94 -32.99
CA ARG A 131 -13.20 -8.80 -31.70
C ARG A 131 -12.74 -9.83 -30.67
N LYS A 132 -12.75 -11.11 -31.02
CA LYS A 132 -12.33 -12.19 -30.09
C LYS A 132 -10.88 -12.04 -29.64
N PRO A 133 -9.87 -11.94 -30.53
CA PRO A 133 -8.48 -11.79 -30.09
C PRO A 133 -8.25 -10.51 -29.30
N ALA A 134 -8.91 -9.40 -29.66
CA ALA A 134 -8.79 -8.15 -28.91
C ALA A 134 -9.33 -8.26 -27.47
N ILE A 135 -10.43 -8.97 -27.25
CA ILE A 135 -10.94 -9.25 -25.90
C ILE A 135 -9.92 -10.07 -25.11
N THR A 136 -9.41 -11.15 -25.72
CA THR A 136 -8.41 -12.02 -25.09
C THR A 136 -7.15 -11.23 -24.71
N ILE A 137 -6.61 -10.42 -25.62
CA ILE A 137 -5.43 -9.58 -25.38
C ILE A 137 -5.73 -8.54 -24.30
N ALA A 138 -6.90 -7.89 -24.35
CA ALA A 138 -7.26 -6.86 -23.36
C ALA A 138 -7.33 -7.40 -21.93
N ILE A 139 -7.71 -8.67 -21.77
CA ILE A 139 -7.73 -9.35 -20.47
C ILE A 139 -6.33 -9.86 -20.10
N ALA A 140 -5.62 -10.48 -21.05
CA ALA A 140 -4.34 -11.11 -20.80
C ALA A 140 -3.22 -10.10 -20.48
N VAL A 141 -3.19 -8.95 -21.15
CA VAL A 141 -2.09 -7.97 -21.02
C VAL A 141 -1.95 -7.46 -19.58
N PRO A 142 -3.01 -6.97 -18.90
CA PRO A 142 -2.85 -6.50 -17.53
C PRO A 142 -2.44 -7.60 -16.54
N ILE A 143 -2.96 -8.81 -16.72
CA ILE A 143 -2.57 -9.97 -15.88
C ILE A 143 -1.10 -10.31 -16.10
N ALA A 144 -0.66 -10.39 -17.37
CA ALA A 144 0.72 -10.65 -17.71
C ALA A 144 1.66 -9.53 -17.22
N ALA A 145 1.22 -8.28 -17.24
CA ALA A 145 1.99 -7.15 -16.71
C ALA A 145 2.18 -7.27 -15.20
N ILE A 146 1.13 -7.59 -14.43
CA ILE A 146 1.25 -7.81 -12.98
C ILE A 146 2.11 -9.03 -12.68
N ALA A 147 1.91 -10.15 -13.38
CA ALA A 147 2.70 -11.35 -13.21
C ALA A 147 4.19 -11.10 -13.54
N GLY A 148 4.45 -10.34 -14.62
CA GLY A 148 5.80 -9.92 -15.00
C GLY A 148 6.43 -9.03 -13.94
N LEU A 149 5.72 -8.01 -13.47
CA LEU A 149 6.20 -7.14 -12.38
C LEU A 149 6.49 -7.96 -11.12
N GLY A 150 5.61 -8.88 -10.74
CA GLY A 150 5.83 -9.74 -9.58
C GLY A 150 7.01 -10.69 -9.74
N PHE A 151 7.21 -11.23 -10.94
CA PHE A 151 8.39 -12.02 -11.27
C PHE A 151 9.66 -11.17 -11.15
N PHE A 152 9.70 -9.96 -11.73
CA PHE A 152 10.84 -9.05 -11.60
C PHE A 152 11.10 -8.64 -10.15
N SER A 153 10.06 -8.34 -9.36
CA SER A 153 10.17 -8.10 -7.91
C SER A 153 10.83 -9.29 -7.21
N SER A 154 10.42 -10.52 -7.54
CA SER A 154 10.99 -11.73 -6.93
C SER A 154 12.45 -12.00 -7.30
N LEU A 155 12.94 -11.46 -8.42
CA LEU A 155 14.36 -11.54 -8.80
C LEU A 155 15.22 -10.55 -8.00
N GLY A 156 14.66 -9.39 -7.65
CA GLY A 156 15.29 -8.40 -6.77
C GLY A 156 15.23 -8.79 -5.29
N ASP A 157 14.16 -9.49 -4.90
CA ASP A 157 14.04 -10.25 -3.66
C ASP A 157 14.89 -11.53 -3.73
N GLY A 158 16.19 -11.40 -4.02
CA GLY A 158 17.15 -12.46 -3.69
C GLY A 158 17.02 -12.81 -2.20
N PRO A 159 17.76 -13.82 -1.68
CA PRO A 159 17.98 -13.90 -0.25
C PRO A 159 18.82 -12.68 0.13
N GLY A 160 18.18 -11.50 0.19
CA GLY A 160 18.77 -10.31 0.71
C GLY A 160 19.22 -10.71 2.10
N GLU A 161 20.51 -10.57 2.34
CA GLU A 161 21.01 -10.34 3.68
C GLU A 161 20.34 -9.05 4.17
N GLN A 162 19.04 -9.11 4.48
CA GLN A 162 18.49 -8.29 5.53
C GLN A 162 19.40 -8.56 6.70
N ALA A 163 20.11 -7.53 7.15
CA ALA A 163 21.01 -7.63 8.28
C ALA A 163 20.31 -8.47 9.36
N PRO A 164 20.96 -9.53 9.88
CA PRO A 164 20.31 -10.50 10.77
C PRO A 164 19.54 -9.76 11.86
N PHE A 165 18.28 -10.14 12.09
CA PHE A 165 17.47 -9.55 13.14
C PHE A 165 18.18 -9.87 14.44
N THR A 166 18.63 -8.84 15.16
CA THR A 166 19.49 -8.98 16.34
C THR A 166 18.68 -8.94 17.64
N GLU A 167 19.33 -9.26 18.75
CA GLU A 167 18.78 -9.09 20.10
C GLU A 167 18.39 -7.63 20.38
N ALA A 168 19.20 -6.68 19.89
CA ALA A 168 18.92 -5.25 20.04
C ALA A 168 17.65 -4.85 19.27
N ASP A 169 17.48 -5.36 18.05
CA ASP A 169 16.28 -5.10 17.24
C ASP A 169 15.03 -5.69 17.90
N ALA A 170 15.15 -6.87 18.53
CA ALA A 170 14.05 -7.50 19.24
C ALA A 170 13.60 -6.70 20.48
N VAL A 171 14.56 -6.17 21.26
CA VAL A 171 14.25 -5.32 22.42
C VAL A 171 13.64 -3.99 21.98
N ALA A 172 14.20 -3.36 20.95
CA ALA A 172 13.66 -2.12 20.39
C ALA A 172 12.22 -2.34 19.90
N PHE A 173 11.97 -3.38 19.10
CA PHE A 173 10.65 -3.73 18.59
C PHE A 173 9.64 -3.98 19.72
N ALA A 174 10.05 -4.68 20.78
CA ALA A 174 9.17 -4.97 21.92
C ALA A 174 8.84 -3.75 22.80
N THR A 175 9.63 -2.67 22.68
CA THR A 175 9.49 -1.45 23.49
C THR A 175 9.01 -0.23 22.71
N ASP A 176 8.78 -0.34 21.39
CA ASP A 176 8.39 0.78 20.51
C ASP A 176 6.91 1.20 20.63
N GLY A 177 6.10 0.43 21.35
CA GLY A 177 4.67 0.70 21.53
C GLY A 177 4.41 1.84 22.51
N GLN A 178 4.26 3.08 22.02
CA GLN A 178 3.86 4.22 22.86
C GLN A 178 2.54 3.93 23.61
N GLY A 179 2.55 4.17 24.92
CA GLY A 179 1.39 3.93 25.77
C GLY A 179 1.10 2.46 26.08
N THR A 180 1.98 1.53 25.68
CA THR A 180 1.88 0.14 26.09
C THR A 180 2.59 -0.10 27.43
N VAL A 181 2.27 -1.23 28.08
CA VAL A 181 2.91 -1.61 29.35
C VAL A 181 4.42 -1.80 29.24
N THR A 182 4.96 -2.03 28.04
CA THR A 182 6.40 -2.23 27.78
C THR A 182 7.13 -0.91 27.48
N ASP A 183 6.43 0.20 27.28
CA ASP A 183 7.02 1.49 26.90
C ASP A 183 7.99 2.02 27.99
N VAL A 184 7.62 1.81 29.26
CA VAL A 184 8.34 2.31 30.43
C VAL A 184 9.61 1.51 30.79
N PHE A 185 9.90 0.44 30.04
CA PHE A 185 11.05 -0.42 30.25
C PHE A 185 12.29 0.07 29.48
N PRO A 186 13.50 -0.33 29.90
CA PRO A 186 14.73 -0.03 29.16
C PRO A 186 14.64 -0.48 27.69
N LYS A 187 15.00 0.44 26.77
CA LYS A 187 15.03 0.18 25.30
C LYS A 187 16.25 -0.66 24.86
N GLN A 188 17.08 -1.07 25.81
CA GLN A 188 18.21 -1.98 25.63
C GLN A 188 18.21 -3.00 26.77
N ALA A 189 18.85 -4.15 26.57
CA ALA A 189 18.97 -5.16 27.62
C ALA A 189 19.72 -4.57 28.82
N GLY A 190 19.14 -4.73 30.02
CA GLY A 190 19.65 -4.16 31.26
C GLY A 190 18.55 -3.67 32.19
N SER A 191 18.96 -2.99 33.26
CA SER A 191 18.06 -2.54 34.32
C SER A 191 18.13 -1.03 34.52
N ALA A 192 16.98 -0.42 34.80
CA ALA A 192 16.85 0.98 35.19
C ALA A 192 16.04 1.08 36.48
N GLN A 193 16.44 1.99 37.36
CA GLN A 193 15.77 2.26 38.62
C GLN A 193 15.11 3.64 38.58
N THR A 194 13.93 3.77 39.17
CA THR A 194 13.18 5.03 39.25
C THR A 194 12.37 5.07 40.54
N VAL A 195 12.13 6.26 41.06
CA VAL A 195 11.27 6.47 42.22
C VAL A 195 9.90 6.94 41.76
N LEU A 196 8.84 6.21 42.10
CA LEU A 196 7.46 6.51 41.74
C LEU A 196 6.59 6.47 43.01
N SER A 197 5.95 7.58 43.37
CA SER A 197 5.04 7.66 44.53
C SER A 197 5.65 7.13 45.86
N GLY A 198 6.97 7.27 46.02
CA GLY A 198 7.73 6.77 47.16
C GLY A 198 8.18 5.31 47.07
N TYR A 199 7.85 4.58 45.99
CA TYR A 199 8.38 3.26 45.70
C TYR A 199 9.69 3.36 44.93
N THR A 200 10.68 2.55 45.32
CA THR A 200 11.86 2.29 44.51
C THR A 200 11.50 1.19 43.51
N VAL A 201 11.34 1.57 42.24
CA VAL A 201 10.95 0.67 41.14
C VAL A 201 12.16 0.34 40.30
N THR A 202 12.49 -0.94 40.18
CA THR A 202 13.53 -1.47 39.30
C THR A 202 12.87 -2.17 38.13
N ARG A 203 13.14 -1.70 36.91
CA ARG A 203 12.69 -2.32 35.65
C ARG A 203 13.86 -2.92 34.93
N GLU A 204 13.71 -4.16 34.51
CA GLU A 204 14.72 -4.94 33.80
C GLU A 204 14.14 -5.43 32.48
N THR A 205 14.94 -5.32 31.42
CA THR A 205 14.70 -5.93 30.12
C THR A 205 15.80 -6.96 29.88
N SER A 206 15.42 -8.23 29.72
CA SER A 206 16.35 -9.31 29.34
C SER A 206 15.93 -9.95 28.02
N VAL A 207 16.89 -10.47 27.27
CA VAL A 207 16.67 -11.08 25.97
C VAL A 207 17.43 -12.39 25.89
N VAL A 208 16.77 -13.43 25.38
CA VAL A 208 17.36 -14.75 25.17
C VAL A 208 17.11 -15.20 23.74
N THR A 209 18.16 -15.64 23.05
CA THR A 209 18.06 -16.26 21.73
C THR A 209 17.41 -17.64 21.87
N THR A 210 16.25 -17.86 21.23
CA THR A 210 15.51 -19.13 21.24
C THR A 210 15.48 -19.84 19.89
N GLY A 211 16.02 -19.20 18.85
CA GLY A 211 16.15 -19.75 17.51
C GLY A 211 16.78 -18.74 16.55
N ARG A 212 16.89 -19.09 15.27
CA ARG A 212 17.37 -18.17 14.24
C ARG A 212 16.41 -16.98 14.12
N GLU A 213 16.91 -15.77 14.38
CA GLU A 213 16.13 -14.51 14.37
C GLU A 213 14.86 -14.55 15.25
N LYS A 214 14.91 -15.34 16.34
CA LYS A 214 13.81 -15.49 17.28
C LYS A 214 14.31 -15.29 18.70
N TYR A 215 13.73 -14.31 19.36
CA TYR A 215 14.17 -13.84 20.67
C TYR A 215 13.03 -13.90 21.66
N GLU A 216 13.36 -14.22 22.90
CA GLU A 216 12.44 -14.14 24.03
C GLU A 216 12.84 -12.93 24.86
N VAL A 217 12.02 -11.88 24.80
CA VAL A 217 12.23 -10.65 25.56
C VAL A 217 11.39 -10.73 26.82
N THR A 218 12.04 -10.63 27.97
CA THR A 218 11.39 -10.64 29.28
C THR A 218 11.55 -9.27 29.94
N PHE A 219 10.42 -8.70 30.32
CA PHE A 219 10.32 -7.48 31.10
C PHE A 219 10.03 -7.87 32.54
N ARG A 220 10.82 -7.40 33.48
CA ARG A 220 10.61 -7.63 34.92
C ARG A 220 10.60 -6.29 35.65
N GLU A 221 9.57 -6.09 36.46
CA GLU A 221 9.44 -4.92 37.31
C GLU A 221 9.38 -5.37 38.76
N GLN A 222 10.17 -4.75 39.61
CA GLN A 222 10.19 -4.96 41.05
C GLN A 222 10.00 -3.61 41.73
N TRP A 223 9.19 -3.57 42.78
CA TRP A 223 9.02 -2.36 43.59
C TRP A 223 9.18 -2.68 45.06
N ASN A 224 9.70 -1.71 45.80
CA ASN A 224 9.83 -1.77 47.25
C ASN A 224 9.61 -0.37 47.83
N LYS A 225 8.78 -0.28 48.87
CA LYS A 225 8.64 0.91 49.71
C LYS A 225 9.03 0.58 51.14
N ASP A 226 10.17 1.14 51.56
CA ASP A 226 10.71 1.05 52.93
C ASP A 226 10.77 -0.37 53.53
N GLY A 227 10.89 -1.40 52.68
CA GLY A 227 10.97 -2.81 53.09
C GLY A 227 9.66 -3.43 53.60
N GLN A 228 8.53 -2.73 53.50
CA GLN A 228 7.23 -3.22 53.99
C GLN A 228 6.25 -3.61 52.89
N ASP A 229 6.34 -2.94 51.74
CA ASP A 229 5.48 -3.19 50.58
C ASP A 229 6.37 -3.49 49.37
N GLU A 230 6.54 -4.78 49.09
CA GLU A 230 7.33 -5.29 47.99
C GLU A 230 6.48 -6.17 47.07
N GLY A 231 6.76 -6.09 45.78
CA GLY A 231 6.10 -6.90 44.78
C GLY A 231 6.90 -6.96 43.50
N SER A 232 6.52 -7.88 42.62
CA SER A 232 7.13 -7.97 41.30
C SER A 232 6.14 -8.45 40.27
N ARG A 233 6.35 -8.04 39.02
CA ARG A 233 5.65 -8.59 37.88
C ARG A 233 6.58 -8.80 36.71
N TRP A 234 6.17 -9.65 35.79
CA TRP A 234 6.93 -9.93 34.59
C TRP A 234 6.02 -10.21 33.39
N PHE A 235 6.57 -9.93 32.21
CA PHE A 235 5.95 -10.19 30.91
C PHE A 235 7.01 -10.79 29.99
N THR A 236 6.65 -11.83 29.26
CA THR A 236 7.56 -12.48 28.32
C THR A 236 6.91 -12.54 26.95
N TYR A 237 7.66 -12.07 25.95
CA TYR A 237 7.24 -12.06 24.56
C TYR A 237 8.23 -12.82 23.69
N VAL A 238 7.70 -13.60 22.75
CA VAL A 238 8.46 -14.13 21.64
C VAL A 238 8.42 -13.11 20.52
N VAL A 239 9.59 -12.58 20.18
CA VAL A 239 9.77 -11.53 19.18
C VAL A 239 10.52 -12.09 17.98
N THR A 240 9.97 -11.82 16.80
CA THR A 240 10.57 -12.10 15.50
C THR A 240 10.52 -10.83 14.67
N ARG A 241 11.28 -10.80 13.57
CA ARG A 241 11.23 -9.69 12.60
C ARG A 241 9.81 -9.33 12.13
N ARG A 242 8.89 -10.31 12.11
CA ARG A 242 7.52 -10.14 11.56
C ARG A 242 6.44 -9.91 12.62
N GLY A 243 6.79 -9.96 13.91
CA GLY A 243 5.80 -9.76 14.95
C GLY A 243 6.21 -10.28 16.31
N MET A 244 5.34 -10.00 17.27
CA MET A 244 5.50 -10.27 18.69
C MET A 244 4.29 -11.05 19.21
N ALA A 245 4.54 -12.13 19.96
CA ALA A 245 3.52 -12.96 20.57
C ALA A 245 3.77 -13.07 22.07
N SER A 246 2.72 -12.92 22.89
CA SER A 246 2.82 -13.13 24.33
C SER A 246 3.09 -14.61 24.63
N LYS A 247 4.11 -14.87 25.46
CA LYS A 247 4.43 -16.22 25.96
C LYS A 247 3.87 -16.44 27.36
N GLY A 248 3.87 -15.39 28.17
CA GLY A 248 3.38 -15.46 29.54
C GLY A 248 3.54 -14.13 30.27
N SER A 249 2.83 -14.03 31.38
CA SER A 249 2.96 -12.93 32.33
C SER A 249 2.62 -13.43 33.72
N GLY A 250 3.12 -12.77 34.76
CA GLY A 250 2.78 -13.12 36.14
C GLY A 250 3.26 -12.08 37.14
N GLY A 251 2.92 -12.31 38.40
CA GLY A 251 3.18 -11.40 39.51
C GLY A 251 2.04 -10.42 39.77
N ASP A 252 2.34 -9.39 40.55
CA ASP A 252 1.34 -8.53 41.18
C ASP A 252 1.01 -7.29 40.34
N ALA A 253 -0.12 -6.64 40.61
CA ALA A 253 -0.40 -5.32 40.07
C ALA A 253 0.39 -4.27 40.86
N PRO A 254 1.09 -3.33 40.20
CA PRO A 254 1.81 -2.29 40.90
C PRO A 254 0.84 -1.40 41.70
N PRO A 255 1.19 -1.00 42.93
CA PRO A 255 0.30 -0.25 43.83
C PRO A 255 0.26 1.27 43.56
N TYR A 256 0.89 1.76 42.48
CA TYR A 256 1.12 3.18 42.20
C TYR A 256 0.55 3.64 40.86
#